data_AF-A0A7Y0FML6-F1
#
_entry.id   AF-A0A7Y0FML6-F1
#
_cell.length_a   1.000
_cell.length_b   1.000
_cell.length_c   1.000
_cell.angle_alpha   90.00
_cell.angle_beta   90.00
_cell.angle_gamma   90.00
#
_symmetry.space_group_name_H-M   'P 1'
#
loop_
_entity.id
_entity.type
_entity.pdbx_description
1 polymer ?
#
loop_
_entity_poly.entity_id
_entity_poly.type
_entity_poly.pdbx_seq_one_letter_code
_entity_poly.pdbx_strand_id
1 'polypeptide(L)'
;MSYLATTADVYRQAAQEPQVGLCCTTNPVWQLPGLRIPARMLAMNYGCGSTVNPRDLTNSPTVLYVGVGGGMELLQFAYFSRRPGAVLGVDVVPEMLAAARENMHTAAAQNDWFRPEFIDLREGDALHLPVADESVDVAAQNCLFNIFKTDDLRQALQETYRVLKPHGRLVMSDPTCEQPLSPELRADERLRALCLTGSLPLQEYLDLITSVGFGTVEVRARRAYRVLSPRHYATHELLYIESVEVCAIKDPMPADGPCIFTGRTAIYYGPAEYFDDDQGHVLLQNQPLGVCDKTAAALLGLGRDDIFVSPPTYFYDGGGCC
;
A
#
# COMPACT_ATOMS: atom_id res chain seq x y z
N MET A 1 -4.57 -14.20 -24.94
CA MET A 1 -4.61 -14.35 -23.48
C MET A 1 -5.07 -13.02 -22.90
N SER A 2 -5.71 -13.01 -21.73
CA SER A 2 -5.96 -11.76 -21.01
C SER A 2 -4.68 -11.34 -20.26
N TYR A 3 -4.55 -10.06 -19.94
CA TYR A 3 -3.43 -9.56 -19.14
C TYR A 3 -3.32 -10.27 -17.76
N LEU A 4 -4.45 -10.70 -17.18
CA LEU A 4 -4.48 -11.50 -15.95
C LEU A 4 -3.90 -12.90 -16.15
N ALA A 5 -4.19 -13.56 -17.28
CA ALA A 5 -3.59 -14.85 -17.61
C ALA A 5 -2.08 -14.71 -17.84
N THR A 6 -1.65 -13.67 -18.56
CA THR A 6 -0.23 -13.33 -18.73
C THR A 6 0.45 -13.10 -17.38
N THR A 7 -0.23 -12.42 -16.45
CA THR A 7 0.27 -12.20 -15.09
C THR A 7 0.40 -13.51 -14.31
N ALA A 8 -0.63 -14.35 -14.31
CA ALA A 8 -0.60 -15.65 -13.65
C ALA A 8 0.55 -16.53 -14.19
N ASP A 9 0.81 -16.49 -15.49
CA ASP A 9 1.92 -17.24 -16.10
C ASP A 9 3.30 -16.72 -15.66
N VAL A 10 3.48 -15.40 -15.56
CA VAL A 10 4.71 -14.78 -15.04
C VAL A 10 4.97 -15.23 -13.61
N TYR A 11 3.97 -15.16 -12.74
CA TYR A 11 4.12 -15.53 -11.34
C TYR A 11 4.19 -17.06 -11.13
N ARG A 12 3.56 -17.88 -11.98
CA ARG A 12 3.76 -19.33 -11.98
C ARG A 12 5.23 -19.70 -12.20
N GLN A 13 5.88 -19.06 -13.18
CA GLN A 13 7.31 -19.27 -13.44
C GLN A 13 8.15 -18.79 -12.24
N ALA A 14 7.84 -17.63 -11.68
CA ALA A 14 8.53 -17.05 -10.53
C ALA A 14 8.35 -17.86 -9.22
N ALA A 15 7.32 -18.70 -9.12
CA ALA A 15 7.13 -19.64 -8.01
C ALA A 15 8.10 -20.83 -8.07
N GLN A 16 8.42 -21.28 -9.29
CA GLN A 16 9.30 -22.41 -9.56
C GLN A 16 10.78 -21.99 -9.53
N GLU A 17 11.09 -20.88 -10.20
CA GLU A 17 12.44 -20.33 -10.29
C GLU A 17 12.39 -18.86 -9.85
N PRO A 18 12.78 -18.55 -8.59
CA PRO A 18 12.77 -17.20 -8.08
C PRO A 18 13.60 -16.25 -8.95
N GLN A 19 12.96 -15.22 -9.51
CA GLN A 19 13.61 -14.27 -10.42
C GLN A 19 14.08 -13.05 -9.64
N VAL A 20 15.36 -13.05 -9.24
CA VAL A 20 15.97 -11.91 -8.54
C VAL A 20 15.91 -10.68 -9.46
N GLY A 21 15.09 -9.70 -9.07
CA GLY A 21 14.89 -8.45 -9.80
C GLY A 21 13.64 -8.38 -10.68
N LEU A 22 12.71 -9.35 -10.57
CA LEU A 22 11.38 -9.29 -11.20
C LEU A 22 10.66 -7.97 -10.83
N CYS A 23 10.71 -7.61 -9.54
CA CYS A 23 10.43 -6.27 -9.04
C CYS A 23 11.62 -5.85 -8.18
N CYS A 24 12.11 -4.62 -8.38
CA CYS A 24 13.31 -4.15 -7.67
C CYS A 24 12.96 -3.11 -6.65
N THR A 25 12.71 -3.57 -5.43
CA THR A 25 13.22 -2.85 -4.27
C THR A 25 13.91 -3.82 -3.33
N THR A 26 15.16 -3.51 -2.99
CA THR A 26 15.85 -4.09 -1.83
C THR A 26 15.41 -3.35 -0.58
N ASN A 27 14.10 -3.18 -0.38
CA ASN A 27 13.63 -2.52 0.82
C ASN A 27 14.08 -3.35 2.02
N PRO A 28 14.73 -2.71 3.02
CA PRO A 28 15.22 -3.42 4.18
C PRO A 28 14.02 -4.05 4.87
N VAL A 29 14.00 -5.39 4.91
CA VAL A 29 12.98 -6.13 5.64
C VAL A 29 13.14 -5.84 7.13
N TRP A 30 12.01 -5.72 7.83
CA TRP A 30 12.03 -5.43 9.27
C TRP A 30 12.93 -6.41 10.02
N GLN A 31 13.94 -5.87 10.71
CA GLN A 31 14.85 -6.63 11.56
C GLN A 31 14.30 -6.70 12.99
N LEU A 32 13.19 -7.42 13.16
CA LEU A 32 12.55 -7.54 14.48
C LEU A 32 13.27 -8.60 15.34
N PRO A 33 13.34 -8.42 16.67
CA PRO A 33 13.97 -9.40 17.56
C PRO A 33 13.37 -10.80 17.40
N GLY A 34 14.23 -11.77 17.05
CA GLY A 34 13.81 -13.17 16.86
C GLY A 34 13.05 -13.46 15.57
N LEU A 35 12.82 -12.45 14.70
CA LEU A 35 12.31 -12.66 13.35
C LEU A 35 13.47 -12.99 12.40
N ARG A 36 13.42 -14.16 11.78
CA ARG A 36 14.32 -14.62 10.73
C ARG A 36 13.51 -14.92 9.48
N ILE A 37 13.77 -14.18 8.41
CA ILE A 37 13.12 -14.39 7.12
C ILE A 37 13.90 -15.47 6.35
N PRO A 38 13.27 -16.59 5.97
CA PRO A 38 13.90 -17.60 5.13
C PRO A 38 14.45 -17.02 3.81
N ALA A 39 15.63 -17.49 3.38
CA ALA A 39 16.29 -16.99 2.17
C ALA A 39 15.41 -17.11 0.90
N ARG A 40 14.62 -18.18 0.78
CA ARG A 40 13.68 -18.35 -0.35
C ARG A 40 12.57 -17.31 -0.34
N MET A 41 12.06 -16.90 0.83
CA MET A 41 11.08 -15.81 0.92
C MET A 41 11.69 -14.49 0.42
N LEU A 42 12.95 -14.19 0.78
CA LEU A 42 13.67 -13.01 0.31
C LEU A 42 13.89 -13.03 -1.21
N ALA A 43 14.25 -14.18 -1.77
CA ALA A 43 14.44 -14.34 -3.22
C ALA A 43 13.13 -14.22 -4.01
N MET A 44 11.99 -14.44 -3.36
CA MET A 44 10.64 -14.33 -3.92
C MET A 44 9.92 -13.02 -3.51
N ASN A 45 10.68 -12.02 -3.07
CA ASN A 45 10.13 -10.69 -2.78
C ASN A 45 10.01 -9.88 -4.07
N TYR A 46 8.77 -9.75 -4.56
CA TYR A 46 8.44 -9.01 -5.77
C TYR A 46 7.74 -7.67 -5.46
N GLY A 47 8.00 -7.09 -4.29
CA GLY A 47 7.44 -5.81 -3.88
C GLY A 47 8.20 -4.56 -4.35
N CYS A 48 7.53 -3.42 -4.22
CA CYS A 48 8.06 -2.07 -4.46
C CYS A 48 8.21 -1.23 -3.17
N GLY A 49 7.68 -1.72 -2.04
CA GLY A 49 7.66 -1.01 -0.75
C GLY A 49 7.55 -1.96 0.43
N SER A 50 7.30 -1.42 1.63
CA SER A 50 6.82 -2.22 2.77
C SER A 50 5.38 -1.86 3.11
N THR A 51 4.55 -2.89 3.32
CA THR A 51 3.15 -2.75 3.78
C THR A 51 3.00 -3.05 5.27
N VAL A 52 4.08 -3.45 5.93
CA VAL A 52 4.10 -3.80 7.35
C VAL A 52 4.46 -2.53 8.11
N ASN A 53 3.50 -1.95 8.83
CA ASN A 53 3.76 -0.81 9.70
C ASN A 53 3.28 -1.14 11.13
N PRO A 54 4.17 -1.10 12.14
CA PRO A 54 3.80 -1.40 13.53
C PRO A 54 2.60 -0.61 14.08
N ARG A 55 2.37 0.62 13.58
CA ARG A 55 1.25 1.48 14.02
C ARG A 55 -0.11 0.89 13.64
N ASP A 56 -0.18 0.21 12.50
CA ASP A 56 -1.42 -0.45 12.04
C ASP A 56 -1.62 -1.82 12.68
N LEU A 57 -0.57 -2.39 13.28
CA LEU A 57 -0.53 -3.76 13.79
C LEU A 57 -0.69 -3.85 15.31
N THR A 58 -1.23 -2.79 15.91
CA THR A 58 -1.51 -2.74 17.35
C THR A 58 -2.67 -3.67 17.71
N ASN A 59 -2.62 -4.26 18.90
CA ASN A 59 -3.68 -5.14 19.44
C ASN A 59 -3.93 -6.45 18.66
N SER A 60 -2.91 -6.99 17.98
CA SER A 60 -2.98 -8.29 17.28
C SER A 60 -4.15 -8.40 16.27
N PRO A 61 -4.19 -7.50 15.27
CA PRO A 61 -5.29 -7.43 14.30
C PRO A 61 -5.43 -8.69 13.46
N THR A 62 -6.62 -8.92 12.91
CA THR A 62 -6.81 -9.81 11.76
C THR A 62 -6.30 -9.08 10.51
N VAL A 63 -5.34 -9.68 9.81
CA VAL A 63 -4.72 -9.11 8.62
C VAL A 63 -5.09 -9.94 7.39
N LEU A 64 -5.55 -9.29 6.32
CA LEU A 64 -5.62 -9.86 4.98
C LEU A 64 -4.43 -9.37 4.16
N TYR A 65 -3.77 -10.27 3.45
CA TYR A 65 -2.75 -9.94 2.46
C TYR A 65 -3.08 -10.60 1.12
N VAL A 66 -3.14 -9.81 0.04
CA VAL A 66 -3.51 -10.26 -1.30
C VAL A 66 -2.28 -10.21 -2.21
N GLY A 67 -2.01 -11.32 -2.93
CA GLY A 67 -0.76 -11.52 -3.66
C GLY A 67 0.35 -11.99 -2.73
N VAL A 68 0.20 -13.22 -2.21
CA VAL A 68 1.06 -13.80 -1.15
C VAL A 68 2.51 -13.94 -1.59
N GLY A 69 2.74 -14.28 -2.86
CA GLY A 69 4.09 -14.57 -3.36
C GLY A 69 4.81 -15.62 -2.52
N GLY A 70 6.05 -15.35 -2.11
CA GLY A 70 6.82 -16.25 -1.24
C GLY A 70 6.34 -16.34 0.22
N GLY A 71 5.40 -15.48 0.65
CA GLY A 71 4.87 -15.44 2.03
C GLY A 71 5.68 -14.59 3.02
N MET A 72 6.59 -13.73 2.56
CA MET A 72 7.42 -12.90 3.42
C MET A 72 6.60 -11.95 4.29
N GLU A 73 5.63 -11.25 3.72
CA GLU A 73 4.74 -10.32 4.41
C GLU A 73 3.85 -11.04 5.42
N LEU A 74 3.34 -12.23 5.08
CA LEU A 74 2.53 -13.02 5.99
C LEU A 74 3.29 -13.35 7.28
N LEU A 75 4.57 -13.75 7.16
CA LEU A 75 5.42 -14.03 8.31
C LEU A 75 5.66 -12.77 9.16
N GLN A 76 5.86 -11.61 8.51
CA GLN A 76 6.01 -10.33 9.19
C GLN A 76 4.73 -9.91 9.92
N PHE A 77 3.54 -10.06 9.32
CA PHE A 77 2.28 -9.79 9.98
C PHE A 77 2.04 -10.74 11.17
N ALA A 78 2.37 -12.02 11.02
CA ALA A 78 2.23 -13.01 12.10
C ALA A 78 3.12 -12.69 13.31
N TYR A 79 4.21 -11.94 13.12
CA TYR A 79 5.02 -11.46 14.25
C TYR A 79 4.20 -10.62 15.23
N PHE A 80 3.29 -9.78 14.72
CA PHE A 80 2.41 -8.89 15.48
C PHE A 80 1.08 -9.56 15.89
N SER A 81 0.64 -10.57 15.13
CA SER A 81 -0.62 -11.28 15.35
C SER A 81 -0.43 -12.79 15.49
N ARG A 82 -0.08 -13.23 16.70
CA ARG A 82 0.28 -14.64 17.03
C ARG A 82 -0.91 -15.48 17.50
N ARG A 83 -2.00 -15.50 16.73
CA ARG A 83 -3.17 -16.34 16.98
C ARG A 83 -3.55 -17.14 15.74
N PRO A 84 -4.17 -18.32 15.87
CA PRO A 84 -4.55 -19.11 14.70
C PRO A 84 -5.43 -18.33 13.72
N GLY A 85 -5.11 -18.39 12.43
CA GLY A 85 -5.83 -17.71 11.35
C GLY A 85 -5.85 -16.18 11.46
N ALA A 86 -4.92 -15.55 12.19
CA ALA A 86 -4.87 -14.10 12.30
C ALA A 86 -4.48 -13.43 10.98
N VAL A 87 -3.67 -14.10 10.17
CA VAL A 87 -3.17 -13.57 8.91
C VAL A 87 -3.72 -14.42 7.77
N LEU A 88 -4.63 -13.85 6.99
CA LEU A 88 -5.20 -14.45 5.80
C LEU A 88 -4.35 -14.07 4.59
N GLY A 89 -3.81 -15.06 3.87
CA GLY A 89 -3.13 -14.85 2.61
C GLY A 89 -4.00 -15.33 1.45
N VAL A 90 -4.28 -14.47 0.48
CA VAL A 90 -5.04 -14.80 -0.73
C VAL A 90 -4.14 -14.65 -1.96
N ASP A 91 -4.07 -15.69 -2.79
CA ASP A 91 -3.35 -15.66 -4.06
C ASP A 91 -4.14 -16.44 -5.12
N VAL A 92 -4.03 -15.98 -6.37
CA VAL A 92 -4.71 -16.58 -7.52
C VAL A 92 -3.86 -17.67 -8.19
N VAL A 93 -2.56 -17.73 -7.89
CA VAL A 93 -1.61 -18.67 -8.47
C VAL A 93 -1.38 -19.85 -7.51
N PRO A 94 -1.89 -21.06 -7.81
CA PRO A 94 -1.75 -22.22 -6.92
C PRO A 94 -0.29 -22.57 -6.59
N GLU A 95 0.61 -22.38 -7.55
CA GLU A 95 2.05 -22.62 -7.36
C GLU A 95 2.68 -21.64 -6.36
N MET A 96 2.20 -20.40 -6.29
CA MET A 96 2.64 -19.44 -5.26
C MET A 96 2.15 -19.86 -3.88
N LEU A 97 0.89 -20.31 -3.76
CA LEU A 97 0.38 -20.83 -2.49
C LEU A 97 1.16 -22.06 -2.01
N ALA A 98 1.52 -22.97 -2.93
CA ALA A 98 2.35 -24.12 -2.61
C ALA A 98 3.73 -23.70 -2.10
N ALA A 99 4.40 -22.77 -2.80
CA ALA A 99 5.70 -22.24 -2.37
C ALA A 99 5.62 -21.52 -1.02
N ALA A 100 4.57 -20.72 -0.78
CA ALA A 100 4.32 -20.05 0.48
C ALA A 100 4.16 -21.06 1.64
N ARG A 101 3.39 -22.14 1.45
CA ARG A 101 3.25 -23.21 2.47
C ARG A 101 4.58 -23.84 2.84
N GLU A 102 5.40 -24.21 1.85
CA GLU A 102 6.75 -24.75 2.08
C GLU A 102 7.65 -23.76 2.84
N ASN A 103 7.57 -22.48 2.47
CA ASN A 103 8.33 -21.42 3.13
C ASN A 103 7.87 -21.23 4.59
N MET A 104 6.57 -21.36 4.90
CA MET A 104 6.06 -21.29 6.27
C MET A 104 6.60 -22.43 7.16
N HIS A 105 6.74 -23.64 6.63
CA HIS A 105 7.39 -24.73 7.36
C HIS A 105 8.86 -24.41 7.67
N THR A 106 9.56 -23.83 6.71
CA THR A 106 10.96 -23.38 6.91
C THR A 106 11.02 -22.24 7.94
N ALA A 107 10.09 -21.28 7.88
CA ALA A 107 10.00 -20.19 8.84
C ALA A 107 9.77 -20.71 10.27
N ALA A 108 8.89 -21.71 10.45
CA ALA A 108 8.63 -22.33 11.75
C ALA A 108 9.87 -23.02 12.34
N ALA A 109 10.72 -23.61 11.50
CA ALA A 109 12.00 -24.19 11.93
C ALA A 109 13.06 -23.14 12.31
N GLN A 110 12.92 -21.89 11.84
CA GLN A 110 13.87 -20.80 12.07
C GLN A 110 13.42 -19.78 13.12
N ASN A 111 12.14 -19.84 13.53
CA ASN A 111 11.49 -18.86 14.39
C ASN A 111 10.68 -19.58 15.48
N ASP A 112 11.23 -19.71 16.69
CA ASP A 112 10.60 -20.46 17.79
C ASP A 112 9.21 -19.95 18.19
N TRP A 113 8.92 -18.68 17.91
CA TRP A 113 7.63 -18.03 18.20
C TRP A 113 6.58 -18.27 17.12
N PHE A 114 7.00 -18.62 15.90
CA PHE A 114 6.09 -18.73 14.76
C PHE A 114 5.42 -20.10 14.74
N ARG A 115 4.14 -20.10 14.38
CA ARG A 115 3.34 -21.31 14.19
C ARG A 115 2.64 -21.19 12.84
N PRO A 116 2.75 -22.19 11.94
CA PRO A 116 2.07 -22.13 10.64
C PRO A 116 0.57 -21.87 10.75
N GLU A 117 -0.06 -22.33 11.83
CA GLU A 117 -1.48 -22.12 12.12
C GLU A 117 -1.88 -20.63 12.26
N PHE A 118 -0.93 -19.71 12.46
CA PHE A 118 -1.21 -18.27 12.46
C PHE A 118 -1.63 -17.75 11.08
N ILE A 119 -1.28 -18.50 10.02
CA ILE A 119 -1.56 -18.16 8.63
C ILE A 119 -2.69 -19.03 8.09
N ASP A 120 -3.66 -18.41 7.43
CA ASP A 120 -4.71 -19.05 6.64
C ASP A 120 -4.51 -18.72 5.16
N LEU A 121 -4.04 -19.69 4.37
CA LEU A 121 -3.78 -19.52 2.94
C LEU A 121 -4.99 -20.00 2.11
N ARG A 122 -5.53 -19.09 1.31
CA ARG A 122 -6.71 -19.34 0.46
C ARG A 122 -6.39 -19.06 -1.00
N GLU A 123 -6.88 -19.93 -1.87
CA GLU A 123 -6.95 -19.64 -3.31
C GLU A 123 -8.11 -18.68 -3.54
N GLY A 124 -7.84 -17.57 -4.24
CA GLY A 124 -8.84 -16.55 -4.48
C GLY A 124 -8.33 -15.39 -5.32
N ASP A 125 -9.26 -14.58 -5.79
CA ASP A 125 -9.02 -13.42 -6.64
C ASP A 125 -9.30 -12.13 -5.87
N ALA A 126 -8.49 -11.09 -6.09
CA ALA A 126 -8.71 -9.77 -5.50
C ALA A 126 -10.04 -9.14 -5.97
N LEU A 127 -10.56 -9.56 -7.13
CA LEU A 127 -11.84 -9.08 -7.67
C LEU A 127 -13.06 -9.73 -6.98
N HIS A 128 -12.85 -10.85 -6.28
CA HIS A 128 -13.87 -11.60 -5.53
C HIS A 128 -13.22 -12.29 -4.32
N LEU A 129 -12.96 -11.52 -3.26
CA LEU A 129 -12.21 -11.99 -2.11
C LEU A 129 -13.01 -13.06 -1.35
N PRO A 130 -12.43 -14.25 -1.07
CA PRO A 130 -13.08 -15.32 -0.30
C PRO A 130 -13.03 -15.02 1.21
N VAL A 131 -13.43 -13.82 1.59
CA VAL A 131 -13.36 -13.25 2.94
C VAL A 131 -14.69 -12.55 3.24
N ALA A 132 -15.18 -12.71 4.46
CA ALA A 132 -16.46 -12.14 4.87
C ALA A 132 -16.39 -10.61 4.96
N ASP A 133 -17.54 -9.96 4.78
CA ASP A 133 -17.71 -8.52 4.99
C ASP A 133 -17.24 -8.14 6.40
N GLU A 134 -16.58 -6.99 6.51
CA GLU A 134 -16.23 -6.35 7.78
C GLU A 134 -15.56 -7.30 8.79
N SER A 135 -14.66 -8.16 8.31
CA SER A 135 -14.05 -9.23 9.11
C SER A 135 -12.57 -9.01 9.40
N VAL A 136 -11.89 -8.13 8.65
CA VAL A 136 -10.45 -7.85 8.80
C VAL A 136 -10.18 -6.43 9.27
N ASP A 137 -9.16 -6.26 10.10
CA ASP A 137 -8.76 -4.96 10.66
C ASP A 137 -7.77 -4.24 9.74
N VAL A 138 -6.88 -5.01 9.11
CA VAL A 138 -5.90 -4.52 8.13
C VAL A 138 -5.98 -5.39 6.86
N ALA A 139 -6.04 -4.76 5.71
CA ALA A 139 -5.83 -5.38 4.42
C ALA A 139 -4.56 -4.80 3.80
N ALA A 140 -3.76 -5.61 3.14
CA ALA A 140 -2.53 -5.16 2.53
C ALA A 140 -2.22 -5.86 1.21
N GLN A 141 -1.51 -5.16 0.34
CA GLN A 141 -1.01 -5.69 -0.92
C GLN A 141 0.22 -4.88 -1.35
N ASN A 142 1.14 -5.52 -2.08
CA ASN A 142 2.33 -4.87 -2.59
C ASN A 142 2.40 -5.07 -4.11
N CYS A 143 2.39 -3.97 -4.86
CA CYS A 143 2.48 -3.93 -6.32
C CYS A 143 1.32 -4.64 -7.06
N LEU A 144 0.31 -5.19 -6.37
CA LEU A 144 -0.78 -5.96 -6.98
C LEU A 144 -1.69 -5.08 -7.82
N PHE A 145 -2.06 -3.91 -7.30
CA PHE A 145 -3.07 -3.04 -7.92
C PHE A 145 -2.60 -2.43 -9.24
N ASN A 146 -1.29 -2.21 -9.41
CA ASN A 146 -0.72 -1.77 -10.68
C ASN A 146 -0.92 -2.79 -11.81
N ILE A 147 -1.11 -4.08 -11.52
CA ILE A 147 -1.41 -5.07 -12.55
C ILE A 147 -2.78 -4.76 -13.19
N PHE A 148 -3.77 -4.36 -12.39
CA PHE A 148 -5.14 -4.21 -12.84
C PHE A 148 -5.33 -3.05 -13.82
N LYS A 149 -6.29 -3.25 -14.72
CA LYS A 149 -6.89 -2.14 -15.47
C LYS A 149 -7.88 -1.40 -14.58
N THR A 150 -8.25 -0.17 -14.96
CA THR A 150 -9.04 0.74 -14.11
C THR A 150 -10.31 0.13 -13.52
N ASP A 151 -11.08 -0.65 -14.29
CA ASP A 151 -12.32 -1.25 -13.77
C ASP A 151 -12.05 -2.40 -12.80
N ASP A 152 -11.06 -3.24 -13.09
CA ASP A 152 -10.61 -4.31 -12.20
C ASP A 152 -9.98 -3.73 -10.91
N LEU A 153 -9.23 -2.64 -11.01
CA LEU A 153 -8.69 -1.90 -9.87
C LEU A 153 -9.81 -1.36 -8.97
N ARG A 154 -10.84 -0.76 -9.58
CA ARG A 154 -12.01 -0.28 -8.83
C ARG A 154 -12.73 -1.43 -8.12
N GLN A 155 -12.93 -2.56 -8.80
CA GLN A 155 -13.54 -3.76 -8.21
C GLN A 155 -12.69 -4.31 -7.05
N ALA A 156 -11.36 -4.40 -7.21
CA ALA A 156 -10.46 -4.86 -6.15
C ALA A 156 -10.47 -3.92 -4.93
N LEU A 157 -10.52 -2.61 -5.15
CA LEU A 157 -10.68 -1.61 -4.09
C LEU A 157 -12.03 -1.76 -3.37
N GLN A 158 -13.13 -2.00 -4.10
CA GLN A 158 -14.45 -2.24 -3.52
C GLN A 158 -14.49 -3.52 -2.68
N GLU A 159 -13.92 -4.62 -3.17
CA GLU A 159 -13.79 -5.87 -2.41
C GLU A 159 -12.96 -5.68 -1.15
N THR A 160 -11.86 -4.94 -1.25
CA THR A 160 -11.02 -4.61 -0.08
C THR A 160 -11.79 -3.77 0.94
N TYR A 161 -12.57 -2.79 0.48
CA TYR A 161 -13.43 -1.97 1.33
C TYR A 161 -14.54 -2.80 2.01
N ARG A 162 -15.13 -3.77 1.29
CA ARG A 162 -16.17 -4.68 1.79
C ARG A 162 -15.65 -5.51 2.97
N VAL A 163 -14.47 -6.11 2.84
CA VAL A 163 -13.92 -7.02 3.86
C VAL A 163 -13.37 -6.29 5.08
N LEU A 164 -12.96 -5.03 4.95
CA LEU A 164 -12.46 -4.21 6.05
C LEU A 164 -13.58 -3.85 7.02
N LYS A 165 -13.31 -3.99 8.32
CA LYS A 165 -14.16 -3.42 9.39
C LYS A 165 -14.24 -1.89 9.27
N PRO A 166 -15.27 -1.25 9.85
CA PRO A 166 -15.23 0.19 10.10
C PRO A 166 -13.90 0.60 10.78
N HIS A 167 -13.27 1.67 10.30
CA HIS A 167 -11.94 2.13 10.72
C HIS A 167 -10.77 1.16 10.44
N GLY A 168 -11.03 0.09 9.67
CA GLY A 168 -10.00 -0.79 9.14
C GLY A 168 -9.13 -0.07 8.11
N ARG A 169 -7.92 -0.59 7.90
CA ARG A 169 -6.90 0.04 7.06
C ARG A 169 -6.55 -0.82 5.86
N LEU A 170 -6.49 -0.20 4.70
CA LEU A 170 -5.83 -0.75 3.52
C LEU A 170 -4.43 -0.14 3.43
N VAL A 171 -3.40 -0.96 3.60
CA VAL A 171 -1.99 -0.54 3.49
C VAL A 171 -1.38 -1.11 2.22
N MET A 172 -0.90 -0.24 1.35
CA MET A 172 -0.42 -0.63 0.04
C MET A 172 0.90 0.02 -0.31
N SER A 173 1.64 -0.64 -1.19
CA SER A 173 2.76 -0.03 -1.91
C SER A 173 2.59 -0.28 -3.39
N ASP A 174 2.55 0.77 -4.21
CA ASP A 174 2.42 0.63 -5.66
C ASP A 174 3.30 1.60 -6.43
N PRO A 175 3.65 1.27 -7.69
CA PRO A 175 4.32 2.20 -8.57
C PRO A 175 3.35 3.26 -9.12
N THR A 176 3.81 4.51 -9.15
CA THR A 176 3.13 5.67 -9.75
C THR A 176 4.03 6.35 -10.78
N CYS A 177 3.44 6.97 -11.78
CA CYS A 177 4.16 7.69 -12.83
C CYS A 177 3.39 8.95 -13.20
N GLU A 178 3.99 10.12 -12.97
CA GLU A 178 3.37 11.41 -13.33
C GLU A 178 3.36 11.62 -14.86
N GLN A 179 4.37 11.10 -15.56
CA GLN A 179 4.42 11.17 -17.01
C GLN A 179 3.43 10.21 -17.66
N PRO A 180 2.77 10.61 -18.76
CA PRO A 180 1.85 9.74 -19.48
C PRO A 180 2.58 8.56 -20.13
N LEU A 181 2.09 7.35 -19.88
CA LEU A 181 2.52 6.13 -20.56
C LEU A 181 1.92 6.07 -21.98
N SER A 182 2.75 5.69 -22.97
CA SER A 182 2.31 5.49 -24.36
C SER A 182 1.27 4.36 -24.49
N PRO A 183 0.40 4.39 -25.51
CA PRO A 183 -0.54 3.30 -25.78
C PRO A 183 0.15 1.93 -25.92
N GLU A 184 1.33 1.91 -26.56
CA GLU A 184 2.14 0.71 -26.75
C GLU A 184 2.59 0.13 -25.41
N LEU A 185 3.08 0.97 -24.49
CA LEU A 185 3.47 0.53 -23.15
C LEU A 185 2.28 0.02 -22.35
N ARG A 186 1.13 0.72 -22.39
CA ARG A 186 -0.08 0.29 -21.67
C ARG A 186 -0.63 -1.05 -22.18
N ALA A 187 -0.39 -1.37 -23.45
CA ALA A 187 -0.81 -2.61 -24.08
C ALA A 187 0.16 -3.78 -23.84
N ASP A 188 1.37 -3.53 -23.34
CA ASP A 188 2.33 -4.60 -23.01
C ASP A 188 1.91 -5.31 -21.72
N GLU A 189 1.29 -6.48 -21.88
CA GLU A 189 0.79 -7.30 -20.77
C GLU A 189 1.91 -7.83 -19.88
N ARG A 190 3.12 -8.04 -20.41
CA ARG A 190 4.25 -8.51 -19.61
C ARG A 190 4.78 -7.39 -18.73
N LEU A 191 4.98 -6.18 -19.28
CA LEU A 191 5.39 -5.03 -18.47
C LEU A 191 4.33 -4.63 -17.44
N ARG A 192 3.05 -4.89 -17.75
CA ARG A 192 1.94 -4.74 -16.80
C ARG A 192 2.03 -5.76 -15.66
N ALA A 193 2.30 -7.03 -15.97
CA ALA A 193 2.51 -8.07 -14.95
C ALA A 193 3.71 -7.76 -14.03
N LEU A 194 4.69 -6.99 -14.52
CA LEU A 194 5.83 -6.47 -13.77
C LEU A 194 5.55 -5.15 -13.04
N CYS A 195 4.30 -4.68 -13.07
CA CYS A 195 3.83 -3.49 -12.35
C CYS A 195 4.49 -2.19 -12.84
N LEU A 196 4.86 -2.12 -14.12
CA LEU A 196 5.51 -0.95 -14.71
C LEU A 196 4.51 -0.07 -15.46
N THR A 197 3.66 -0.69 -16.29
CA THR A 197 2.83 0.03 -17.27
C THR A 197 1.36 0.19 -16.85
N GLY A 198 1.03 -0.22 -15.62
CA GLY A 198 -0.23 0.13 -14.96
C GLY A 198 -0.15 1.34 -14.04
N SER A 199 1.02 1.95 -13.92
CA SER A 199 1.27 3.11 -13.08
C SER A 199 0.38 4.29 -13.48
N LEU A 200 -0.30 4.86 -12.50
CA LEU A 200 -1.10 6.07 -12.64
C LEU A 200 -0.34 7.26 -12.00
N PRO A 201 -0.67 8.50 -12.39
CA PRO A 201 -0.32 9.67 -11.58
C PRO A 201 -0.84 9.50 -10.16
N LEU A 202 -0.09 10.00 -9.17
CA LEU A 202 -0.44 9.79 -7.75
C LEU A 202 -1.85 10.31 -7.43
N GLN A 203 -2.21 11.48 -7.96
CA GLN A 203 -3.53 12.05 -7.72
C GLN A 203 -4.66 11.16 -8.26
N GLU A 204 -4.54 10.64 -9.49
CA GLU A 204 -5.54 9.72 -10.07
C GLU A 204 -5.69 8.44 -9.22
N TYR A 205 -4.58 7.96 -8.66
CA TYR A 205 -4.60 6.80 -7.78
C TYR A 205 -5.34 7.08 -6.46
N LEU A 206 -5.07 8.23 -5.83
CA LEU A 206 -5.75 8.69 -4.62
C LEU A 206 -7.25 8.93 -4.87
N ASP A 207 -7.61 9.47 -6.04
CA ASP A 207 -9.00 9.69 -6.44
C ASP A 207 -9.75 8.36 -6.58
N LEU A 208 -9.12 7.32 -7.16
CA LEU A 208 -9.71 5.98 -7.25
C LEU A 208 -9.95 5.37 -5.87
N ILE A 209 -8.96 5.47 -4.96
CA ILE A 209 -9.08 5.00 -3.58
C ILE A 209 -10.25 5.70 -2.87
N THR A 210 -10.31 7.03 -2.93
CA THR A 210 -11.36 7.78 -2.23
C THR A 210 -12.74 7.58 -2.87
N SER A 211 -12.82 7.32 -4.18
CA SER A 211 -14.07 7.05 -4.90
C SER A 211 -14.82 5.80 -4.43
N VAL A 212 -14.13 4.83 -3.81
CA VAL A 212 -14.77 3.62 -3.25
C VAL A 212 -15.24 3.80 -1.81
N GLY A 213 -14.94 4.94 -1.17
CA GLY A 213 -15.48 5.31 0.14
C GLY A 213 -14.46 5.46 1.27
N PHE A 214 -13.15 5.39 1.00
CA PHE A 214 -12.12 5.67 2.01
C PHE A 214 -12.11 7.17 2.35
N GLY A 215 -12.56 7.54 3.55
CA GLY A 215 -12.64 8.93 3.99
C GLY A 215 -11.29 9.56 4.36
N THR A 216 -10.32 8.74 4.76
CA THR A 216 -8.97 9.19 5.13
C THR A 216 -7.93 8.43 4.32
N VAL A 217 -6.95 9.13 3.74
CA VAL A 217 -5.84 8.53 3.01
C VAL A 217 -4.52 9.18 3.41
N GLU A 218 -3.53 8.37 3.77
CA GLU A 218 -2.21 8.81 4.19
C GLU A 218 -1.16 8.39 3.15
N VAL A 219 -0.41 9.35 2.60
CA VAL A 219 0.79 9.05 1.81
C VAL A 219 1.99 8.99 2.76
N ARG A 220 2.49 7.78 2.99
CA ARG A 220 3.48 7.46 4.02
C ARG A 220 4.91 7.43 3.50
N ALA A 221 5.09 7.16 2.20
CA ALA A 221 6.38 7.29 1.53
C ALA A 221 6.17 7.52 0.04
N ARG A 222 7.14 8.19 -0.60
CA ARG A 222 7.32 8.26 -2.05
C ARG A 222 8.81 8.15 -2.36
N ARG A 223 9.20 7.22 -3.23
CA ARG A 223 10.60 6.86 -3.48
C ARG A 223 10.83 6.59 -4.95
N ALA A 224 12.05 6.84 -5.43
CA ALA A 224 12.47 6.38 -6.76
C ALA A 224 12.30 4.86 -6.87
N TYR A 225 11.68 4.37 -7.95
CA TYR A 225 11.50 2.94 -8.20
C TYR A 225 12.22 2.51 -9.47
N ARG A 226 11.80 3.02 -10.64
CA ARG A 226 12.29 2.60 -11.95
C ARG A 226 12.31 3.72 -12.96
N VAL A 227 13.05 3.50 -14.05
CA VAL A 227 13.02 4.36 -15.23
C VAL A 227 12.74 3.53 -16.47
N LEU A 228 11.78 3.98 -17.28
CA LEU A 228 11.60 3.50 -18.65
C LEU A 228 12.23 4.50 -19.61
N SER A 229 13.38 4.14 -20.18
CA SER A 229 14.11 4.97 -21.12
C SER A 229 13.69 4.69 -22.58
N PRO A 230 13.66 5.71 -23.46
CA PRO A 230 13.48 5.53 -24.92
C PRO A 230 14.48 4.57 -25.57
N ARG A 231 15.61 4.28 -24.90
CA ARG A 231 16.63 3.33 -25.39
C ARG A 231 16.20 1.86 -25.31
N HIS A 232 15.24 1.55 -24.44
CA HIS A 232 14.84 0.18 -24.12
C HIS A 232 13.34 -0.07 -24.23
N TYR A 233 12.53 1.00 -24.24
CA TYR A 233 11.08 0.94 -24.15
C TYR A 233 10.44 1.87 -25.20
N ALA A 234 9.19 1.57 -25.56
CA ALA A 234 8.38 2.33 -26.50
C ALA A 234 7.88 3.66 -25.91
N THR A 235 8.79 4.59 -25.62
CA THR A 235 8.51 5.93 -25.09
C THR A 235 9.39 6.97 -25.80
N HIS A 236 8.91 8.21 -25.89
CA HIS A 236 9.67 9.34 -26.47
C HIS A 236 10.47 10.11 -25.42
N GLU A 237 10.17 9.92 -24.14
CA GLU A 237 10.84 10.58 -23.02
C GLU A 237 11.21 9.58 -21.94
N LEU A 238 12.03 10.03 -20.98
CA LEU A 238 12.39 9.25 -19.81
C LEU A 238 11.22 9.24 -18.82
N LEU A 239 10.58 8.08 -18.64
CA LEU A 239 9.50 7.91 -17.68
C LEU A 239 10.11 7.55 -16.32
N TYR A 240 9.85 8.39 -15.32
CA TYR A 240 10.34 8.22 -13.97
C TYR A 240 9.22 7.64 -13.11
N ILE A 241 9.38 6.37 -12.77
CA ILE A 241 8.42 5.63 -11.96
C ILE A 241 8.90 5.68 -10.52
N GLU A 242 7.99 6.08 -9.64
CA GLU A 242 8.18 6.09 -8.20
C GLU A 242 7.35 5.00 -7.56
N SER A 243 7.70 4.59 -6.36
CA SER A 243 6.85 3.77 -5.51
C SER A 243 6.30 4.64 -4.38
N VAL A 244 4.99 4.51 -4.15
CA VAL A 244 4.30 5.18 -3.05
C VAL A 244 3.78 4.15 -2.06
N GLU A 245 3.91 4.46 -0.77
CA GLU A 245 3.27 3.71 0.31
C GLU A 245 2.07 4.52 0.78
N VAL A 246 0.88 3.91 0.73
CA VAL A 246 -0.39 4.56 1.06
C VAL A 246 -1.13 3.74 2.12
N CYS A 247 -1.73 4.42 3.09
CA CYS A 247 -2.71 3.84 4.00
C CYS A 247 -4.05 4.51 3.82
N ALA A 248 -5.05 3.77 3.33
CA ALA A 248 -6.42 4.24 3.21
C ALA A 248 -7.24 3.67 4.38
N ILE A 249 -7.91 4.54 5.13
CA ILE A 249 -8.67 4.17 6.34
C ILE A 249 -10.16 4.25 6.02
N LYS A 250 -10.90 3.19 6.39
CA LYS A 250 -12.36 3.10 6.26
C LYS A 250 -13.06 3.98 7.31
N ASP A 251 -12.67 5.25 7.34
CA ASP A 251 -13.36 6.30 8.06
C ASP A 251 -14.53 6.82 7.23
N PRO A 252 -15.58 7.35 7.87
CA PRO A 252 -16.66 8.04 7.16
C PRO A 252 -16.13 9.16 6.27
N MET A 253 -16.66 9.26 5.06
CA MET A 253 -16.34 10.38 4.15
C MET A 253 -16.83 11.70 4.77
N PRO A 254 -15.94 12.69 5.01
CA PRO A 254 -16.38 14.02 5.43
C PRO A 254 -17.26 14.69 4.37
N ALA A 255 -18.14 15.61 4.78
CA ALA A 255 -19.10 16.26 3.88
C ALA A 255 -18.43 17.12 2.79
N ASP A 256 -17.24 17.63 3.08
CA ASP A 256 -16.39 18.45 2.21
C ASP A 256 -15.33 17.61 1.46
N GLY A 257 -15.44 16.28 1.48
CA GLY A 257 -14.57 15.36 0.76
C GLY A 257 -13.48 14.72 1.63
N PRO A 258 -12.66 13.83 1.05
CA PRO A 258 -11.71 13.00 1.79
C PRO A 258 -10.60 13.81 2.45
N CYS A 259 -10.09 13.32 3.58
CA CYS A 259 -8.88 13.82 4.21
C CYS A 259 -7.66 13.09 3.64
N ILE A 260 -6.98 13.71 2.67
CA ILE A 260 -5.74 13.19 2.09
C ILE A 260 -4.54 13.86 2.77
N PHE A 261 -3.67 13.07 3.39
CA PHE A 261 -2.47 13.53 4.08
C PHE A 261 -1.23 13.23 3.25
N THR A 262 -0.68 14.26 2.60
CA THR A 262 0.60 14.17 1.86
C THR A 262 1.80 14.63 2.70
N GLY A 263 1.64 14.69 4.03
CA GLY A 263 2.69 15.10 4.98
C GLY A 263 2.86 16.61 5.12
N ARG A 264 1.81 17.39 4.83
CA ARG A 264 1.81 18.83 5.08
C ARG A 264 1.71 19.14 6.56
N THR A 265 2.35 20.24 6.95
CA THR A 265 2.33 20.76 8.33
C THR A 265 1.88 22.22 8.31
N ALA A 266 1.01 22.58 9.24
CA ALA A 266 0.67 23.97 9.54
C ALA A 266 1.30 24.40 10.87
N ILE A 267 1.83 25.62 10.93
CA ILE A 267 2.39 26.22 12.15
C ILE A 267 1.82 27.63 12.27
N TYR A 268 1.05 27.86 13.33
CA TYR A 268 0.61 29.20 13.71
C TYR A 268 1.74 29.90 14.49
N TYR A 269 2.11 31.12 14.09
CA TYR A 269 3.16 31.92 14.76
C TYR A 269 2.69 33.34 15.08
N GLY A 270 1.38 33.56 15.11
CA GLY A 270 0.78 34.84 15.50
C GLY A 270 0.87 35.12 17.01
N PRO A 271 0.36 36.27 17.47
CA PRO A 271 0.57 36.75 18.83
C PRO A 271 -0.30 36.05 19.90
N ALA A 272 -1.37 35.35 19.52
CA ALA A 272 -2.24 34.64 20.46
C ALA A 272 -1.64 33.27 20.85
N GLU A 273 -2.16 32.65 21.91
CA GLU A 273 -1.72 31.31 22.34
C GLU A 273 -2.08 30.21 21.34
N TYR A 274 -3.17 30.41 20.59
CA TYR A 274 -3.62 29.50 19.54
C TYR A 274 -4.43 30.25 18.48
N PHE A 275 -4.60 29.58 17.34
CA PHE A 275 -5.56 29.92 16.30
C PHE A 275 -6.55 28.76 16.15
N ASP A 276 -7.85 29.07 16.12
CA ASP A 276 -8.93 28.12 15.85
C ASP A 276 -9.55 28.49 14.50
N ASP A 277 -9.69 27.51 13.61
CA ASP A 277 -10.30 27.71 12.30
C ASP A 277 -11.83 27.55 12.30
N ASP A 278 -12.42 27.29 13.47
CA ASP A 278 -13.83 26.99 13.72
C ASP A 278 -14.36 25.79 12.91
N GLN A 279 -13.46 24.96 12.38
CA GLN A 279 -13.73 23.75 11.61
C GLN A 279 -13.09 22.50 12.25
N GLY A 280 -12.70 22.61 13.52
CA GLY A 280 -12.16 21.52 14.32
C GLY A 280 -10.63 21.43 14.31
N HIS A 281 -9.92 22.45 13.83
CA HIS A 281 -8.46 22.51 13.86
C HIS A 281 -7.98 23.65 14.75
N VAL A 282 -7.24 23.30 15.81
CA VAL A 282 -6.62 24.26 16.73
C VAL A 282 -5.11 24.21 16.55
N LEU A 283 -4.54 25.31 16.05
CA LEU A 283 -3.10 25.48 15.88
C LEU A 283 -2.52 26.20 17.09
N LEU A 284 -1.77 25.48 17.93
CA LEU A 284 -1.03 26.07 19.05
C LEU A 284 0.14 26.91 18.55
N GLN A 285 0.42 28.01 19.24
CA GLN A 285 1.51 28.92 18.87
C GLN A 285 2.86 28.20 18.81
N ASN A 286 3.54 28.32 17.66
CA ASN A 286 4.84 27.73 17.34
C ASN A 286 4.91 26.19 17.44
N GLN A 287 3.78 25.50 17.37
CA GLN A 287 3.75 24.03 17.34
C GLN A 287 3.28 23.53 15.97
N PRO A 288 3.90 22.47 15.43
CA PRO A 288 3.46 21.86 14.18
C PRO A 288 2.20 21.03 14.37
N LEU A 289 1.24 21.21 13.48
CA LEU A 289 0.09 20.34 13.31
C LEU A 289 0.13 19.70 11.92
N GLY A 290 0.07 18.37 11.85
CA GLY A 290 -0.11 17.66 10.58
C GLY A 290 -1.51 17.95 10.04
N VAL A 291 -1.62 18.39 8.79
CA VAL A 291 -2.90 18.75 8.18
C VAL A 291 -3.10 18.03 6.86
N CYS A 292 -4.35 17.68 6.55
CA CYS A 292 -4.70 17.14 5.25
C CYS A 292 -4.65 18.25 4.17
N ASP A 293 -4.61 17.85 2.89
CA ASP A 293 -4.42 18.76 1.77
C ASP A 293 -5.54 19.81 1.65
N LYS A 294 -6.79 19.45 1.95
CA LYS A 294 -7.91 20.41 1.94
C LYS A 294 -7.81 21.41 3.10
N THR A 295 -7.42 20.97 4.30
CA THR A 295 -7.18 21.87 5.45
C THR A 295 -6.01 22.81 5.14
N ALA A 296 -4.92 22.30 4.56
CA ALA A 296 -3.80 23.13 4.12
C ALA A 296 -4.23 24.19 3.10
N ALA A 297 -5.06 23.83 2.11
CA ALA A 297 -5.61 24.77 1.14
C ALA A 297 -6.53 25.81 1.79
N ALA A 298 -7.39 25.40 2.72
CA ALA A 298 -8.27 26.30 3.46
C ALA A 298 -7.48 27.32 4.29
N LEU A 299 -6.45 26.88 5.02
CA LEU A 299 -5.58 27.76 5.80
C LEU A 299 -4.83 28.77 4.92
N LEU A 300 -4.29 28.33 3.78
CA LEU A 300 -3.66 29.22 2.80
C LEU A 300 -4.67 30.23 2.24
N GLY A 301 -5.92 29.81 2.03
CA GLY A 301 -7.01 30.65 1.52
C GLY A 301 -7.43 31.78 2.46
N LEU A 302 -7.09 31.70 3.76
CA LEU A 302 -7.33 32.79 4.72
C LEU A 302 -6.48 34.03 4.44
N GLY A 303 -5.38 33.90 3.69
CA GLY A 303 -4.50 35.02 3.33
C GLY A 303 -3.78 35.65 4.53
N ARG A 304 -3.62 34.89 5.62
CA ARG A 304 -2.93 35.33 6.83
C ARG A 304 -1.42 35.31 6.65
N ASP A 305 -0.74 36.25 7.30
CA ASP A 305 0.73 36.36 7.33
C ASP A 305 1.35 35.75 8.60
N ASP A 306 0.55 35.05 9.41
CA ASP A 306 0.95 34.44 10.69
C ASP A 306 0.68 32.92 10.78
N ILE A 307 0.42 32.27 9.63
CA ILE A 307 0.32 30.82 9.51
C ILE A 307 1.24 30.35 8.40
N PHE A 308 2.17 29.45 8.74
CA PHE A 308 3.02 28.76 7.77
C PHE A 308 2.38 27.43 7.41
N VAL A 309 2.31 27.11 6.12
CA VAL A 309 1.87 25.81 5.61
C VAL A 309 2.97 25.23 4.73
N SER A 310 3.48 24.05 5.07
CA SER A 310 4.56 23.40 4.33
C SER A 310 4.09 22.86 2.97
N PRO A 311 5.00 22.69 1.99
CA PRO A 311 4.74 21.81 0.86
C PRO A 311 4.55 20.35 1.31
N PRO A 312 3.99 19.47 0.46
CA PRO A 312 3.94 18.04 0.70
C PRO A 312 5.34 17.45 0.89
N THR A 313 5.50 16.59 1.89
CA THR A 313 6.72 15.79 2.08
C THR A 313 6.57 14.37 1.51
N TYR A 314 5.34 13.96 1.20
CA TYR A 314 4.94 12.58 0.88
C TYR A 314 5.37 11.57 1.95
N PHE A 315 5.43 12.06 3.20
CA PHE A 315 5.74 11.29 4.38
C PHE A 315 4.84 11.79 5.51
N TYR A 316 3.71 11.11 5.70
CA TYR A 316 2.83 11.30 6.84
C TYR A 316 2.86 10.04 7.71
N ASP A 317 3.12 10.19 9.01
CA ASP A 317 3.27 9.06 9.90
C ASP A 317 2.02 8.83 10.80
N GLY A 318 0.96 9.62 10.63
CA GLY A 318 -0.29 9.51 11.38
C GLY A 318 -0.47 10.67 12.37
N GLY A 319 -1.49 10.57 13.24
CA GLY A 319 -1.76 11.55 14.30
C GLY A 319 -3.03 12.40 14.10
N GLY A 320 -3.67 12.30 12.94
CA GLY A 320 -4.85 13.11 12.60
C GLY A 320 -4.51 14.58 12.33
N CYS A 321 -5.53 15.37 12.00
CA CYS A 321 -5.44 16.83 11.92
C CYS A 321 -6.21 17.55 13.03
N CYS A 322 -6.83 16.82 13.95
CA CYS A 322 -7.70 17.33 15.01
C CYS A 322 -7.30 16.81 16.39
#